data_AF-A0A1I3KU84-F1
#
_entry.id   AF-A0A1I3KU84-F1
#
_cell.length_a   1.000
_cell.length_b   1.000
_cell.length_c   1.000
_cell.angle_alpha   90.00
_cell.angle_beta   90.00
_cell.angle_gamma   90.00
#
_symmetry.space_group_name_H-M   'P 1'
#
loop_
_entity.id
_entity.type
_entity.pdbx_description
1 polymer ?
#
loop_
_entity_poly.entity_id
_entity_poly.type
_entity_poly.pdbx_seq_one_letter_code
_entity_poly.pdbx_strand_id
1 'polypeptide(L)'
;MPTRRTVVFSVAILILAALLANRAVQQHRAQNNLSALQQRVDEAFRTQLSLAASSLGTDFDEDESNFNACVASVSAAAALAGQTSFESRNDVLDVALDRFGKILLNPVNRQAVTQNAPTLRALFVKLSADPADADTTRQLSAFTGNVR
;
A
#
# COMPACT_ATOMS: atom_id res chain seq x y z
N MET A 1 -25.13 21.94 54.83
CA MET A 1 -24.31 22.90 54.04
C MET A 1 -23.02 22.21 53.64
N PRO A 2 -22.66 22.17 52.35
CA PRO A 2 -21.39 21.60 51.93
C PRO A 2 -20.24 22.42 52.52
N THR A 3 -19.23 21.76 53.09
CA THR A 3 -18.06 22.46 53.61
C THR A 3 -17.23 22.98 52.44
N ARG A 4 -16.54 24.10 52.63
CA ARG A 4 -15.70 24.72 51.59
C ARG A 4 -14.71 23.72 50.96
N ARG A 5 -14.27 22.72 51.75
CA ARG A 5 -13.43 21.60 51.30
C ARG A 5 -14.14 20.68 50.31
N THR A 6 -15.38 20.26 50.58
CA THR A 6 -16.11 19.38 49.64
C THR A 6 -16.40 20.09 48.31
N VAL A 7 -16.68 21.39 48.33
CA VAL A 7 -16.86 22.17 47.10
C VAL A 7 -15.57 22.22 46.27
N VAL A 8 -14.42 22.48 46.89
CA VAL A 8 -13.11 22.52 46.20
C VAL A 8 -12.75 21.15 45.62
N PHE A 9 -12.94 20.07 46.39
CA PHE A 9 -12.69 18.71 45.89
C PHE A 9 -13.59 18.36 44.70
N SER A 10 -14.89 18.66 44.76
CA SER A 10 -15.82 18.41 43.65
C SER A 10 -15.42 19.18 42.38
N VAL A 11 -15.00 20.45 42.52
CA VAL A 11 -14.53 21.25 41.38
C VAL A 11 -13.25 20.67 40.79
N ALA A 12 -12.29 20.24 41.62
CA ALA A 12 -11.05 19.60 41.15
C ALA A 12 -11.33 18.30 40.38
N ILE A 13 -12.26 17.47 40.86
CA ILE A 13 -12.68 16.24 40.18
C ILE A 13 -13.33 16.55 38.83
N LEU A 14 -14.20 17.56 38.75
CA LEU A 14 -14.83 17.97 37.50
C LEU A 14 -13.80 18.46 36.47
N ILE A 15 -12.81 19.25 36.90
CA ILE A 15 -11.73 19.71 36.03
C ILE A 15 -10.90 18.53 35.51
N LEU A 16 -10.55 17.59 36.40
CA LEU A 16 -9.79 16.40 36.01
C LEU A 16 -10.57 15.52 35.02
N ALA A 17 -11.87 15.32 35.26
CA ALA A 17 -12.75 14.57 34.35
C ALA A 17 -12.83 15.24 32.96
N ALA A 18 -12.94 16.56 32.91
CA ALA A 18 -12.96 17.31 31.65
C ALA A 18 -11.62 17.18 30.89
N LEU A 19 -10.49 17.23 31.59
CA LEU A 19 -9.16 17.04 30.98
C LEU A 19 -8.98 15.63 30.41
N LEU A 20 -9.40 14.60 31.16
CA LEU A 20 -9.33 13.21 30.71
C LEU A 20 -10.24 12.96 29.51
N ALA A 21 -11.49 13.48 29.54
CA ALA A 21 -12.42 13.37 28.42
C ALA A 21 -11.88 14.05 27.15
N ASN A 22 -11.31 15.24 27.27
CA ASN A 22 -10.71 15.94 26.12
C ASN A 22 -9.54 15.14 25.53
N ARG A 23 -8.65 14.59 26.36
CA ARG A 23 -7.55 13.74 25.87
C ARG A 23 -8.06 12.47 25.18
N ALA A 24 -9.04 11.79 25.76
CA ALA A 24 -9.64 10.61 25.16
C ALA A 24 -10.26 10.90 23.78
N VAL A 25 -11.00 12.01 23.65
CA VAL A 25 -11.58 12.44 22.37
C VAL A 25 -10.50 12.78 21.35
N GLN A 26 -9.44 13.49 21.74
CA GLN A 26 -8.33 13.81 20.83
C GLN A 26 -7.60 12.55 20.35
N GLN A 27 -7.34 11.60 21.26
CA GLN A 27 -6.69 10.35 20.91
C GLN A 27 -7.54 9.51 19.95
N HIS A 28 -8.85 9.40 20.19
CA HIS A 28 -9.77 8.72 19.26
C HIS A 28 -9.80 9.38 17.88
N ARG A 29 -9.84 10.72 17.83
CA ARG A 29 -9.79 11.45 16.54
C ARG A 29 -8.48 11.21 15.81
N ALA A 30 -7.35 11.24 16.52
CA ALA A 30 -6.04 10.97 15.93
C ALA A 30 -5.95 9.55 15.38
N GLN A 31 -6.42 8.55 16.13
CA GLN A 31 -6.46 7.16 15.68
C GLN A 31 -7.38 6.98 14.46
N ASN A 32 -8.56 7.58 14.46
CA ASN A 32 -9.48 7.53 13.32
C ASN A 32 -8.90 8.19 12.06
N ASN A 33 -8.16 9.29 12.24
CA ASN A 33 -7.50 9.96 11.11
C ASN A 33 -6.36 9.11 10.54
N LEU A 34 -5.58 8.46 11.41
CA LEU A 34 -4.49 7.56 11.00
C LEU A 34 -5.03 6.32 10.28
N SER A 35 -6.09 5.69 10.79
CA SER A 35 -6.71 4.54 10.13
C SER A 35 -7.33 4.92 8.78
N ALA A 36 -7.98 6.09 8.69
CA ALA A 36 -8.51 6.60 7.44
C ALA A 36 -7.41 6.91 6.42
N LEU A 37 -6.28 7.46 6.86
CA LEU A 37 -5.12 7.69 6.00
C LEU A 37 -4.52 6.36 5.51
N GLN A 38 -4.34 5.40 6.42
CA GLN A 38 -3.84 4.06 6.07
C GLN A 38 -4.75 3.39 5.04
N GLN A 39 -6.06 3.45 5.23
CA GLN A 39 -7.02 2.89 4.29
C GLN A 39 -6.89 3.52 2.89
N ARG A 40 -6.68 4.84 2.80
CA ARG A 40 -6.45 5.51 1.51
C ARG A 40 -5.15 5.08 0.84
N VAL A 41 -4.09 4.89 1.61
CA VAL A 41 -2.81 4.37 1.09
C VAL A 41 -3.00 2.95 0.56
N ASP A 42 -3.67 2.08 1.33
CA ASP A 42 -3.94 0.71 0.96
C ASP A 42 -4.85 0.61 -0.30
N GLU A 43 -5.87 1.46 -0.39
CA GLU A 43 -6.74 1.57 -1.58
C GLU A 43 -5.96 2.07 -2.80
N ALA A 44 -5.18 3.14 -2.65
CA ALA A 44 -4.34 3.67 -3.73
C ALA A 44 -3.35 2.61 -4.23
N PHE A 45 -2.72 1.88 -3.32
CA PHE A 45 -1.81 0.79 -3.65
C PHE A 45 -2.50 -0.31 -4.47
N ARG A 46 -3.68 -0.77 -4.03
CA ARG A 46 -4.49 -1.74 -4.79
C ARG A 46 -4.88 -1.22 -6.17
N THR A 47 -5.25 0.06 -6.28
CA THR A 47 -5.53 0.70 -7.57
C THR A 47 -4.32 0.63 -8.48
N GLN A 48 -3.11 0.98 -8.00
CA GLN A 48 -1.90 0.91 -8.81
C GLN A 48 -1.59 -0.51 -9.27
N LEU A 49 -1.75 -1.52 -8.41
CA LEU A 49 -1.62 -2.92 -8.80
C LEU A 49 -2.63 -3.35 -9.86
N SER A 50 -3.89 -2.90 -9.73
CA SER A 50 -4.93 -3.17 -10.72
C SER A 50 -4.65 -2.50 -12.06
N LEU A 51 -4.09 -1.29 -12.06
CA LEU A 51 -3.68 -0.59 -13.27
C LEU A 51 -2.51 -1.32 -13.94
N ALA A 52 -1.51 -1.74 -13.17
CA ALA A 52 -0.41 -2.57 -13.68
C ALA A 52 -0.91 -3.87 -14.32
N ALA A 53 -1.86 -4.56 -13.66
CA ALA A 53 -2.51 -5.75 -14.21
C ALA A 53 -3.23 -5.45 -15.53
N SER A 54 -3.92 -4.31 -15.63
CA SER A 54 -4.61 -3.89 -16.84
C SER A 54 -3.63 -3.64 -17.98
N SER A 55 -2.53 -2.92 -17.72
CA SER A 55 -1.50 -2.65 -18.72
C SER A 55 -0.81 -3.93 -19.19
N LEU A 56 -0.47 -4.86 -18.30
CA LEU A 56 0.06 -6.19 -18.66
C LEU A 56 -0.94 -7.04 -19.47
N GLY A 57 -2.20 -6.62 -19.53
CA GLY A 57 -3.24 -7.24 -20.32
C GLY A 57 -3.37 -6.75 -21.76
N THR A 58 -2.56 -5.78 -22.14
CA THR A 58 -2.55 -5.16 -23.47
C THR A 58 -1.28 -5.53 -24.22
N ASP A 59 -1.30 -5.41 -25.55
CA ASP A 59 -0.12 -5.67 -26.37
C ASP A 59 0.88 -4.51 -26.22
N PHE A 60 2.08 -4.82 -25.74
CA PHE A 60 3.16 -3.85 -25.55
C PHE A 60 3.96 -3.55 -26.81
N ASP A 61 3.82 -4.38 -27.85
CA ASP A 61 4.54 -4.20 -29.11
C ASP A 61 3.78 -3.24 -30.04
N GLU A 62 2.45 -3.13 -29.88
CA GLU A 62 1.61 -2.22 -30.67
C GLU A 62 1.49 -0.82 -30.04
N ASP A 63 1.63 -0.68 -28.72
CA ASP A 63 1.36 0.56 -28.01
C ASP A 63 2.35 0.86 -26.88
N GLU A 64 3.29 1.76 -27.17
CA GLU A 64 4.28 2.23 -26.20
C GLU A 64 3.66 2.98 -25.01
N SER A 65 2.46 3.55 -25.18
CA SER A 65 1.74 4.21 -24.08
C SER A 65 1.29 3.20 -23.02
N ASN A 66 0.92 1.98 -23.43
CA ASN A 66 0.52 0.91 -22.52
C ASN A 66 1.71 0.38 -21.70
N PHE A 67 2.87 0.24 -22.34
CA PHE A 67 4.09 -0.13 -21.62
C PHE A 67 4.48 0.94 -20.60
N ASN A 68 4.44 2.21 -20.99
CA ASN A 68 4.72 3.33 -20.08
C ASN A 68 3.70 3.43 -18.94
N ALA A 69 2.43 3.12 -19.17
CA ALA A 69 1.42 3.02 -18.14
C ALA A 69 1.71 1.88 -17.15
N CYS A 70 2.22 0.74 -17.63
CA CYS A 70 2.69 -0.35 -16.79
C CYS A 70 3.87 0.10 -15.90
N VAL A 71 4.87 0.75 -16.50
CA VAL A 71 6.03 1.29 -15.77
C VAL A 71 5.57 2.25 -14.67
N ALA A 72 4.69 3.20 -15.01
CA ALA A 72 4.20 4.21 -14.08
C ALA A 72 3.42 3.61 -12.92
N SER A 73 2.49 2.69 -13.21
CA SER A 73 1.66 2.04 -12.18
C SER A 73 2.48 1.15 -11.26
N VAL A 74 3.43 0.36 -11.78
CA VAL A 74 4.35 -0.45 -10.97
C VAL A 74 5.24 0.44 -10.10
N SER A 75 5.77 1.53 -10.65
CA SER A 75 6.61 2.46 -9.90
C SER A 75 5.84 3.15 -8.78
N ALA A 76 4.58 3.54 -9.05
CA ALA A 76 3.70 4.12 -8.04
C ALA A 76 3.34 3.09 -6.95
N ALA A 77 3.08 1.83 -7.31
CA ALA A 77 2.85 0.76 -6.35
C ALA A 77 4.09 0.54 -5.47
N ALA A 78 5.29 0.46 -6.06
CA ALA A 78 6.54 0.30 -5.32
C ALA A 78 6.77 1.45 -4.32
N ALA A 79 6.51 2.70 -4.73
CA ALA A 79 6.65 3.86 -3.84
C ALA A 79 5.67 3.86 -2.65
N LEU A 80 4.50 3.24 -2.82
CA LEU A 80 3.48 3.12 -1.79
C LEU A 80 3.68 1.89 -0.88
N ALA A 81 4.29 0.81 -1.39
CA ALA A 81 4.35 -0.51 -0.75
C ALA A 81 4.78 -0.46 0.72
N GLY A 82 5.92 0.17 1.02
CA GLY A 82 6.46 0.29 2.38
C GLY A 82 5.62 1.14 3.35
N GLN A 83 4.58 1.83 2.86
CA GLN A 83 3.63 2.60 3.67
C GLN A 83 2.29 1.88 3.86
N THR A 84 2.09 0.72 3.21
CA THR A 84 0.84 -0.03 3.29
C THR A 84 0.77 -0.86 4.57
N SER A 85 -0.45 -1.24 4.96
CA SER A 85 -0.65 -2.21 6.03
C SER A 85 -0.27 -3.64 5.62
N PHE A 86 -0.09 -3.88 4.31
CA PHE A 86 0.17 -5.19 3.73
C PHE A 86 1.63 -5.63 3.87
N GLU A 87 2.58 -4.69 3.82
CA GLU A 87 4.02 -4.97 3.93
C GLU A 87 4.35 -5.78 5.19
N SER A 88 3.72 -5.44 6.32
CA SER A 88 3.92 -6.15 7.60
C SER A 88 3.61 -7.66 7.55
N ARG A 89 2.80 -8.09 6.58
CA ARG A 89 2.42 -9.50 6.36
C ARG A 89 3.07 -10.09 5.10
N ASN A 90 3.70 -9.25 4.29
CA ASN A 90 4.29 -9.58 3.01
C ASN A 90 5.59 -8.79 2.87
N ASP A 91 6.55 -9.11 3.74
CA ASP A 91 7.80 -8.39 4.09
C ASP A 91 8.80 -8.14 2.94
N VAL A 92 8.41 -8.44 1.71
CA VAL A 92 9.25 -8.29 0.51
C VAL A 92 8.46 -7.68 -0.66
N LEU A 93 7.28 -7.11 -0.39
CA LEU A 93 6.39 -6.59 -1.43
C LEU A 93 6.98 -5.33 -2.05
N ASP A 94 7.53 -4.44 -1.24
CA ASP A 94 8.25 -3.25 -1.70
C ASP A 94 9.48 -3.61 -2.56
N VAL A 95 10.30 -4.56 -2.12
CA VAL A 95 11.49 -5.03 -2.81
C VAL A 95 11.12 -5.70 -4.14
N ALA A 96 10.08 -6.53 -4.16
CA ALA A 96 9.63 -7.21 -5.36
C ALA A 96 9.15 -6.22 -6.44
N LEU A 97 8.34 -5.23 -6.03
CA LEU A 97 7.80 -4.22 -6.93
C LEU A 97 8.88 -3.25 -7.43
N ASP A 98 9.81 -2.82 -6.56
CA ASP A 98 10.94 -1.98 -6.96
C ASP A 98 11.85 -2.70 -7.98
N ARG A 99 12.18 -3.97 -7.75
CA ARG A 99 12.95 -4.77 -8.71
C ARG A 99 12.22 -4.93 -10.03
N PHE A 100 10.92 -5.20 -9.99
CA PHE A 100 10.14 -5.33 -11.22
C PHE A 100 10.06 -4.01 -11.99
N GLY A 101 9.89 -2.88 -11.29
CA GLY A 101 9.95 -1.54 -11.89
C GLY A 101 11.28 -1.28 -12.60
N LYS A 102 12.41 -1.68 -11.99
CA LYS A 102 13.75 -1.59 -12.61
C LYS A 102 13.88 -2.46 -13.86
N ILE A 103 13.27 -3.64 -13.86
CA ILE A 103 13.22 -4.52 -15.05
C ILE A 103 12.44 -3.85 -16.18
N LEU A 104 11.28 -3.26 -15.88
CA LEU A 104 10.48 -2.55 -16.87
C LEU A 104 11.21 -1.33 -17.46
N LEU A 105 12.03 -0.66 -16.67
CA LEU A 105 12.84 0.48 -17.11
C LEU A 105 14.05 0.08 -17.98
N ASN A 106 14.44 -1.19 -17.99
CA ASN A 106 15.55 -1.68 -18.81
C ASN A 106 15.03 -2.17 -20.18
N PRO A 107 15.38 -1.50 -21.30
CA PRO A 107 14.91 -1.87 -22.63
C PRO A 107 15.27 -3.31 -23.04
N VAL A 108 16.39 -3.83 -22.54
CA VAL A 108 16.86 -5.21 -22.82
C VAL A 108 15.85 -6.25 -22.32
N ASN A 109 15.12 -5.92 -21.26
CA ASN A 109 14.18 -6.83 -20.61
C ASN A 109 12.76 -6.73 -21.18
N ARG A 110 12.48 -5.77 -22.09
CA ARG A 110 11.15 -5.54 -22.66
C ARG A 110 10.57 -6.80 -23.29
N GLN A 111 11.35 -7.49 -24.12
CA GLN A 111 10.88 -8.73 -24.78
C GLN A 111 10.53 -9.83 -23.77
N ALA A 112 11.36 -10.02 -22.73
CA ALA A 112 11.09 -11.01 -21.69
C ALA A 112 9.81 -10.68 -20.90
N VAL A 113 9.57 -9.40 -20.62
CA VAL A 113 8.34 -8.94 -19.98
C VAL A 113 7.14 -9.16 -20.89
N THR A 114 7.19 -8.77 -22.16
CA THR A 114 6.08 -8.95 -23.12
C THR A 114 5.71 -10.44 -23.26
N GLN A 115 6.70 -11.32 -23.40
CA GLN A 115 6.45 -12.77 -23.51
C GLN A 115 5.81 -13.38 -22.26
N ASN A 116 6.05 -12.80 -21.08
CA ASN A 116 5.50 -13.27 -19.82
C ASN A 116 4.33 -12.42 -19.32
N ALA A 117 3.83 -11.47 -20.13
CA ALA A 117 2.77 -10.53 -19.75
C ALA A 117 1.49 -11.23 -19.22
N PRO A 118 1.02 -12.36 -19.78
CA PRO A 118 -0.14 -13.07 -19.23
C PRO A 118 0.09 -13.59 -17.81
N THR A 119 1.26 -14.17 -17.55
CA THR A 119 1.63 -14.68 -16.21
C THR A 119 1.81 -13.53 -15.23
N LEU A 120 2.50 -12.46 -15.63
CA LEU A 120 2.69 -11.27 -14.82
C LEU A 120 1.34 -10.62 -14.49
N ARG A 121 0.45 -10.49 -15.47
CA ARG A 121 -0.93 -10.01 -15.25
C ARG A 121 -1.65 -10.83 -14.18
N ALA A 122 -1.57 -12.16 -14.24
CA ALA A 122 -2.21 -13.02 -13.25
C ALA A 122 -1.67 -12.77 -11.82
N LEU A 123 -0.36 -12.55 -11.68
CA LEU A 123 0.23 -12.17 -10.39
C LEU A 123 -0.28 -10.82 -9.90
N PHE A 124 -0.32 -9.79 -10.76
CA PHE A 124 -0.81 -8.47 -10.39
C PHE A 124 -2.32 -8.46 -10.08
N VAL A 125 -3.13 -9.27 -10.77
CA VAL A 125 -4.54 -9.47 -10.42
C VAL A 125 -4.67 -10.05 -9.02
N LYS A 126 -3.90 -11.10 -8.70
CA LYS A 126 -3.90 -11.68 -7.34
C LYS A 126 -3.45 -10.68 -6.28
N LEU A 127 -2.35 -9.96 -6.51
CA LEU A 127 -1.87 -8.93 -5.59
C LEU A 127 -2.86 -7.78 -5.44
N SER A 128 -3.62 -7.41 -6.48
CA SER A 128 -4.65 -6.37 -6.36
C SER A 128 -5.82 -6.78 -5.46
N ALA A 129 -6.16 -8.08 -5.48
CA ALA A 129 -7.21 -8.65 -4.63
C ALA A 129 -6.72 -8.89 -3.19
N ASP A 130 -5.53 -9.47 -3.04
CA ASP A 130 -4.87 -9.70 -1.75
C ASP A 130 -3.38 -9.31 -1.81
N PRO A 131 -3.07 -8.03 -1.53
CA PRO A 131 -1.69 -7.57 -1.42
C PRO A 131 -0.83 -8.27 -0.36
N ALA A 132 -1.45 -8.95 0.62
CA ALA A 132 -0.72 -9.63 1.68
C ALA A 132 -0.29 -11.07 1.27
N ASP A 133 -0.61 -11.50 0.05
CA ASP A 133 -0.24 -12.82 -0.47
C ASP A 133 1.28 -12.91 -0.73
N ALA A 134 2.01 -13.43 0.25
CA ALA A 134 3.45 -13.64 0.17
C ALA A 134 3.88 -14.69 -0.85
N ASP A 135 3.03 -15.67 -1.20
CA ASP A 135 3.34 -16.65 -2.25
C ASP A 135 3.33 -15.98 -3.63
N THR A 136 2.35 -15.10 -3.87
CA THR A 136 2.30 -14.34 -5.13
C THR A 136 3.46 -13.35 -5.25
N THR A 137 3.85 -12.67 -4.16
CA THR A 137 5.05 -11.80 -4.16
C THR A 137 6.34 -12.58 -4.40
N ARG A 138 6.47 -13.79 -3.83
CA ARG A 138 7.62 -14.66 -4.11
C ARG A 138 7.70 -15.09 -5.56
N GLN A 139 6.56 -15.37 -6.20
CA GLN A 139 6.52 -15.69 -7.64
C GLN A 139 6.96 -14.51 -8.50
N LEU A 140 6.50 -13.29 -8.18
CA LEU A 140 6.97 -12.08 -8.84
C LEU A 140 8.48 -11.90 -8.66
N SER A 141 8.97 -12.07 -7.43
CA SER A 141 10.40 -11.97 -7.11
C SER A 141 11.24 -13.01 -7.88
N ALA A 142 10.74 -14.25 -8.00
CA ALA A 142 11.41 -15.30 -8.76
C ALA A 142 11.52 -14.95 -10.25
N PHE A 143 10.47 -14.38 -10.85
CA PHE A 143 10.55 -13.84 -12.21
C PHE A 143 11.64 -12.77 -12.31
N THR A 144 11.66 -11.80 -11.40
CA THR A 144 12.66 -10.72 -11.44
C THR A 144 14.10 -11.21 -11.27
N GLY A 145 14.33 -12.31 -10.53
CA GLY A 145 15.66 -12.89 -10.37
C GLY A 145 16.17 -13.65 -11.60
N ASN A 146 15.27 -14.06 -12.48
CA ASN A 146 15.59 -14.84 -13.68
C ASN A 146 15.81 -13.97 -14.93
N VAL A 147 15.40 -12.71 -14.89
CA VAL A 147 15.55 -11.75 -15.98
C VAL A 147 16.76 -10.85 -15.67
N ARG A 148 17.76 -10.81 -16.57
CA ARG A 148 19.00 -10.04 -16.41
C ARG A 148 19.04 -8.86 -17.38
#